data_AF-A0A7H9HLY9-F1
#
_entry.id   AF-A0A7H9HLY9-F1
#
_cell.length_a   1.000
_cell.length_b   1.000
_cell.length_c   1.000
_cell.angle_alpha   90.00
_cell.angle_beta   90.00
_cell.angle_gamma   90.00
#
_symmetry.space_group_name_H-M   'P 1'
#
loop_
_entity.id
_entity.type
_entity.pdbx_description
1 polymer ?
#
loop_
_entity_poly.entity_id
_entity_poly.type
_entity_poly.pdbx_seq_one_letter_code
_entity_poly.pdbx_strand_id
1 'polypeptide(L)'
;MSSINRCSIVLPQFPEYTVLISLFEDVSNAHKLRLKVAQLPFAIIDARAICSKEQLLSAIYRALVEVSYNKQRTKSLHSECLLCLSPSSNIGEAFKNFGLKDDCKTVIVVQILGPNDQDVVKRLDEEICGREVEFLDQTLERHCDEEFIRKVCGCER
;
A
#
# COMPACT_ATOMS: atom_id res chain seq x y z
N MET A 1 13.41 -12.58 -19.58
CA MET A 1 12.23 -13.05 -18.83
C MET A 1 12.37 -12.52 -17.42
N SER A 2 11.86 -11.31 -17.16
CA SER A 2 11.91 -10.73 -15.82
C SER A 2 10.92 -11.50 -14.96
N SER A 3 11.39 -12.17 -13.91
CA SER A 3 10.51 -12.74 -12.90
C SER A 3 9.68 -11.60 -12.31
N ILE A 4 8.37 -11.68 -12.44
CA ILE A 4 7.46 -10.71 -11.84
C ILE A 4 7.45 -11.01 -10.34
N ASN A 5 8.08 -10.15 -9.54
CA ASN A 5 8.24 -10.32 -8.08
C ASN A 5 6.97 -9.93 -7.28
N ARG A 6 5.82 -9.91 -7.95
CA ARG A 6 4.53 -9.47 -7.43
C ARG A 6 3.88 -10.57 -6.59
N CYS A 7 3.51 -10.23 -5.36
CA CYS A 7 2.74 -11.11 -4.50
C CYS A 7 1.26 -11.00 -4.87
N SER A 8 0.63 -12.13 -5.19
CA SER A 8 -0.82 -12.22 -5.43
C SER A 8 -1.46 -13.03 -4.31
N ILE A 9 -2.48 -12.46 -3.67
CA ILE A 9 -3.18 -13.09 -2.56
C ILE A 9 -4.69 -12.95 -2.74
N VAL A 10 -5.41 -13.91 -2.16
CA VAL A 10 -6.86 -13.87 -2.02
C VAL A 10 -7.15 -14.06 -0.53
N LEU A 11 -7.97 -13.19 0.04
CA LEU A 11 -8.37 -13.30 1.44
C LEU A 11 -9.55 -14.27 1.55
N PRO A 12 -9.53 -15.29 2.44
CA PRO A 12 -10.54 -16.35 2.45
C PRO A 12 -12.00 -15.87 2.58
N GLN A 13 -12.22 -14.76 3.30
CA GLN A 13 -13.56 -14.18 3.50
C GLN A 13 -14.04 -13.35 2.29
N PHE A 14 -13.12 -12.97 1.40
CA PHE A 14 -13.35 -12.07 0.28
C PHE A 14 -12.80 -12.69 -1.02
N PRO A 15 -13.28 -13.87 -1.43
CA PRO A 15 -12.73 -14.62 -2.57
C PRO A 15 -12.91 -13.91 -3.92
N GLU A 16 -13.82 -12.94 -4.00
CA GLU A 16 -14.08 -12.12 -5.18
C GLU A 16 -13.04 -11.01 -5.39
N TYR A 17 -12.17 -10.78 -4.39
CA TYR A 17 -11.10 -9.81 -4.46
C TYR A 17 -9.74 -10.49 -4.63
N THR A 18 -8.96 -10.03 -5.61
CA THR A 18 -7.54 -10.38 -5.74
C THR A 18 -6.69 -9.18 -5.35
N VAL A 19 -5.79 -9.37 -4.39
CA VAL A 19 -4.87 -8.32 -3.96
C VAL A 19 -3.50 -8.59 -4.55
N LEU A 20 -2.99 -7.61 -5.29
CA LEU A 20 -1.65 -7.61 -5.85
C LEU A 20 -0.78 -6.63 -5.09
N ILE A 21 0.39 -7.09 -4.65
CA ILE A 21 1.35 -6.31 -3.88
C ILE A 21 2.70 -6.36 -4.59
N SER A 22 3.25 -5.18 -4.89
CA SER A 22 4.60 -5.01 -5.45
C SER A 22 5.41 -4.07 -4.56
N LEU A 23 6.71 -4.34 -4.44
CA LEU A 23 7.66 -3.51 -3.71
C LEU A 23 8.70 -2.96 -4.68
N PHE A 24 8.91 -1.65 -4.67
CA PHE A 24 9.89 -0.99 -5.52
C PHE A 24 10.93 -0.27 -4.67
N GLU A 25 12.19 -0.46 -5.02
CA GLU A 25 13.34 0.30 -4.52
C GLU A 25 13.83 1.30 -5.57
N ASP A 26 14.72 2.21 -5.16
CA ASP A 26 15.36 3.19 -6.04
C ASP A 26 14.38 4.04 -6.86
N VAL A 27 13.20 4.34 -6.29
CA VAL A 27 12.16 5.10 -6.97
C VAL A 27 12.64 6.52 -7.26
N SER A 28 12.57 6.90 -8.53
CA SER A 28 13.10 8.17 -9.05
C SER A 28 12.01 9.20 -9.38
N ASN A 29 10.76 8.75 -9.54
CA ASN A 29 9.63 9.58 -9.98
C ASN A 29 8.55 9.80 -8.90
N ALA A 30 8.88 9.63 -7.62
CA ALA A 30 7.95 9.78 -6.48
C ALA A 30 7.18 11.11 -6.51
N HIS A 31 7.86 12.23 -6.78
CA HIS A 31 7.22 13.54 -6.91
C HIS A 31 6.15 13.57 -8.02
N LYS A 32 6.46 13.02 -9.20
CA LYS A 32 5.53 12.94 -10.33
C LYS A 32 4.33 12.04 -10.01
N LEU A 33 4.58 10.92 -9.34
CA LEU A 33 3.53 10.00 -8.87
C LEU A 33 2.61 10.69 -7.86
N ARG A 34 3.15 11.44 -6.90
CA ARG A 34 2.39 12.16 -5.88
C ARG A 34 1.37 13.13 -6.48
N LEU A 35 1.74 13.84 -7.56
CA LEU A 35 0.86 14.79 -8.25
C LEU A 35 -0.40 14.15 -8.84
N LYS A 36 -0.35 12.84 -9.15
CA LYS A 36 -1.47 12.10 -9.75
C LYS A 36 -1.97 10.92 -8.93
N VAL A 37 -1.46 10.71 -7.71
CA VAL A 37 -1.73 9.53 -6.89
C VAL A 37 -3.23 9.30 -6.66
N ALA A 38 -4.03 10.38 -6.59
CA ALA A 38 -5.48 10.30 -6.42
C ALA A 38 -6.24 9.75 -7.64
N GLN A 39 -5.59 9.65 -8.80
CA GLN A 39 -6.15 9.13 -10.05
C GLN A 39 -5.63 7.73 -10.38
N LEU A 40 -4.63 7.24 -9.63
CA LEU A 40 -4.03 5.94 -9.86
C LEU A 40 -4.95 4.84 -9.32
N PRO A 41 -5.09 3.70 -10.03
CA PRO A 41 -5.96 2.61 -9.62
C PRO A 41 -5.23 1.63 -8.67
N PHE A 42 -4.42 2.17 -7.77
CA PHE A 42 -3.69 1.46 -6.74
C PHE A 42 -3.27 2.43 -5.62
N ALA A 43 -3.04 1.93 -4.42
CA ALA A 43 -2.41 2.70 -3.35
C ALA A 43 -0.89 2.67 -3.51
N ILE A 44 -0.23 3.79 -3.23
CA ILE A 44 1.22 3.87 -3.06
C ILE A 44 1.49 4.22 -1.60
N ILE A 45 2.19 3.31 -0.92
CA ILE A 45 2.46 3.32 0.50
C ILE A 45 3.96 3.53 0.70
N ASP A 46 4.34 4.39 1.65
CA ASP A 46 5.73 4.59 2.05
C ASP A 46 6.23 3.37 2.82
N ALA A 47 7.22 2.66 2.29
CA ALA A 47 7.71 1.42 2.89
C ALA A 47 8.33 1.64 4.28
N ARG A 48 8.77 2.87 4.59
CA ARG A 48 9.29 3.23 5.93
C ARG A 48 8.26 3.02 7.05
N ALA A 49 6.97 3.05 6.71
CA ALA A 49 5.88 2.91 7.67
C ALA A 49 5.39 1.46 7.87
N ILE A 50 5.99 0.50 7.17
CA ILE A 50 5.53 -0.91 7.14
C ILE A 50 6.67 -1.82 7.61
N CYS A 51 6.49 -2.47 8.75
CA CYS A 51 7.50 -3.37 9.33
C CYS A 51 7.32 -4.83 8.93
N SER A 52 6.12 -5.25 8.53
CA SER A 52 5.85 -6.64 8.15
C SER A 52 4.72 -6.78 7.13
N LYS A 53 4.68 -7.93 6.46
CA LYS A 53 3.56 -8.34 5.62
C LYS A 53 2.27 -8.41 6.43
N GLU A 54 2.33 -8.95 7.65
CA GLU A 54 1.16 -9.09 8.51
C GLU A 54 0.48 -7.74 8.79
N GLN A 55 1.27 -6.69 9.09
CA GLN A 55 0.74 -5.33 9.25
C GLN A 55 -0.05 -4.90 8.01
N LEU A 56 0.54 -5.03 6.81
CA LEU A 56 -0.11 -4.61 5.58
C LEU A 56 -1.37 -5.43 5.28
N LEU A 57 -1.28 -6.75 5.42
CA LEU A 57 -2.40 -7.67 5.18
C LEU A 57 -3.57 -7.40 6.15
N SER A 58 -3.28 -7.10 7.41
CA SER A 58 -4.30 -6.75 8.40
C SER A 58 -5.05 -5.47 8.02
N ALA A 59 -4.35 -4.46 7.49
CA ALA A 59 -4.96 -3.21 7.04
C ALA A 59 -5.81 -3.42 5.77
N ILE A 60 -5.34 -4.24 4.82
CA ILE A 60 -6.11 -4.60 3.62
C ILE A 60 -7.39 -5.35 4.01
N TYR A 61 -7.27 -6.34 4.90
CA TYR A 61 -8.42 -7.07 5.43
C TYR A 61 -9.41 -6.12 6.12
N ARG A 62 -8.93 -5.23 6.99
CA ARG A 62 -9.77 -4.23 7.66
C ARG A 62 -10.47 -3.31 6.67
N ALA A 63 -9.78 -2.86 5.63
CA ALA A 63 -10.39 -2.01 4.59
C ALA A 63 -11.53 -2.73 3.85
N LEU A 64 -11.37 -4.01 3.53
CA LEU A 64 -12.44 -4.81 2.92
C LEU A 64 -13.62 -4.97 3.88
N VAL A 65 -13.37 -5.27 5.15
CA VAL A 65 -14.43 -5.35 6.17
C VAL A 65 -15.23 -4.05 6.28
N GLU A 66 -14.53 -2.90 6.36
CA GLU A 66 -15.18 -1.59 6.45
C GLU A 66 -16.02 -1.25 5.21
N VAL A 67 -15.53 -1.59 4.01
CA VAL A 67 -16.24 -1.34 2.75
C VAL A 67 -17.43 -2.29 2.58
N SER A 68 -17.28 -3.56 2.92
CA SER A 68 -18.31 -4.59 2.73
C SER A 68 -19.42 -4.54 3.78
N TYR A 69 -19.09 -4.20 5.03
CA TYR A 69 -20.01 -4.35 6.17
C TYR A 69 -20.28 -3.06 6.94
N ASN A 70 -19.59 -1.97 6.64
CA ASN A 70 -19.80 -0.68 7.28
C ASN A 70 -19.91 0.44 6.23
N LYS A 71 -19.08 1.48 6.35
CA LYS A 71 -19.12 2.65 5.47
C LYS A 71 -17.71 3.00 5.05
N GLN A 72 -17.46 2.94 3.75
CA GLN A 72 -16.25 3.50 3.15
C GLN A 72 -16.14 5.00 3.47
N ARG A 73 -15.03 5.41 4.10
CA ARG A 73 -14.81 6.79 4.54
C ARG A 73 -14.00 7.60 3.55
N THR A 74 -13.22 6.93 2.71
CA THR A 74 -12.36 7.51 1.68
C THR A 74 -12.95 7.33 0.28
N LYS A 75 -12.21 7.76 -0.75
CA LYS A 75 -12.70 7.79 -2.15
C LYS A 75 -12.65 6.44 -2.85
N SER A 76 -11.77 5.54 -2.42
CA SER A 76 -11.62 4.19 -2.97
C SER A 76 -11.18 3.20 -1.90
N LEU A 77 -11.37 1.91 -2.17
CA LEU A 77 -10.85 0.83 -1.32
C LEU A 77 -9.33 0.92 -1.10
N HIS A 78 -8.59 1.45 -2.07
CA HIS A 78 -7.14 1.65 -1.96
C HIS A 78 -6.78 2.76 -0.97
N SER A 79 -7.52 3.88 -1.00
CA SER A 79 -7.35 4.92 0.02
C SER A 79 -7.87 4.49 1.39
N GLU A 80 -8.84 3.57 1.43
CA GLU A 80 -9.33 2.98 2.68
C GLU A 80 -8.25 2.10 3.33
N CYS A 81 -7.43 1.40 2.53
CA CYS A 81 -6.26 0.67 3.02
C CYS A 81 -5.27 1.60 3.76
N LEU A 82 -4.97 2.79 3.21
CA LEU A 82 -4.12 3.78 3.88
C LEU A 82 -4.72 4.25 5.22
N LEU A 83 -6.03 4.50 5.25
CA LEU A 83 -6.73 4.82 6.49
C LEU A 83 -6.71 3.64 7.48
N CYS A 84 -6.77 2.41 6.97
CA CYS A 84 -6.72 1.19 7.76
C CYS A 84 -5.33 0.83 8.29
N LEU A 85 -4.26 1.43 7.76
CA LEU A 85 -2.94 1.37 8.36
C LEU A 85 -2.78 2.31 9.56
N SER A 86 -3.57 3.39 9.58
CA SER A 86 -3.47 4.42 10.61
C SER A 86 -4.13 3.99 11.93
N PRO A 87 -3.51 4.31 13.08
CA PRO A 87 -4.17 4.21 14.39
C PRO A 87 -5.17 5.36 14.61
N SER A 88 -4.99 6.47 13.88
CA SER A 88 -5.89 7.64 13.89
C SER A 88 -6.98 7.48 12.85
N SER A 89 -8.19 7.96 13.17
CA SER A 89 -9.31 8.03 12.24
C SER A 89 -9.24 9.23 11.29
N ASN A 90 -8.22 10.08 11.39
CA ASN A 90 -8.01 11.24 10.53
C ASN A 90 -7.42 10.83 9.18
N ILE A 91 -8.19 11.02 8.11
CA ILE A 91 -7.81 10.66 6.74
C ILE A 91 -6.55 11.40 6.27
N GLY A 92 -6.46 12.71 6.55
CA GLY A 92 -5.31 13.51 6.14
C GLY A 92 -4.03 13.08 6.84
N GLU A 93 -4.12 12.73 8.12
CA GLU A 93 -3.00 12.20 8.89
C GLU A 93 -2.57 10.81 8.39
N ALA A 94 -3.52 9.92 8.11
CA ALA A 94 -3.25 8.61 7.55
C ALA A 94 -2.49 8.72 6.21
N PHE A 95 -2.96 9.58 5.31
CA PHE A 95 -2.30 9.78 4.02
C PHE A 95 -0.92 10.43 4.17
N LYS A 96 -0.76 11.36 5.12
CA LYS A 96 0.53 11.98 5.42
C LYS A 96 1.55 10.98 5.97
N ASN A 97 1.12 10.07 6.84
CA ASN A 97 2.03 9.15 7.53
C ASN A 97 2.37 7.93 6.68
N PHE A 98 1.37 7.31 6.05
CA PHE A 98 1.51 6.03 5.35
C PHE A 98 1.55 6.18 3.82
N GLY A 99 1.07 7.28 3.26
CA GLY A 99 1.06 7.51 1.82
C GLY A 99 2.40 7.96 1.25
N LEU A 100 2.49 8.00 -0.08
CA LEU A 100 3.65 8.46 -0.83
C LEU A 100 4.07 9.91 -0.47
N LYS A 101 5.37 10.07 -0.20
CA LYS A 101 6.05 11.35 0.02
C LYS A 101 7.02 11.63 -1.14
N ASP A 102 7.39 12.90 -1.34
CA ASP A 102 8.28 13.29 -2.45
C ASP A 102 9.68 12.67 -2.34
N ASP A 103 10.11 12.34 -1.12
CA ASP A 103 11.41 11.78 -0.78
C ASP A 103 11.42 10.24 -0.76
N CYS A 104 10.27 9.59 -0.98
CA CYS A 104 10.20 8.13 -0.97
C CYS A 104 11.11 7.52 -2.04
N LYS A 105 12.02 6.64 -1.59
CA LYS A 105 12.86 5.80 -2.45
C LYS A 105 12.41 4.35 -2.50
N THR A 106 11.70 3.92 -1.46
CA THR A 106 11.12 2.59 -1.38
C THR A 106 9.62 2.71 -1.17
N VAL A 107 8.83 2.08 -2.04
CA VAL A 107 7.37 2.17 -1.99
C VAL A 107 6.72 0.81 -2.17
N ILE A 108 5.63 0.58 -1.44
CA ILE A 108 4.77 -0.57 -1.63
C ILE A 108 3.56 -0.13 -2.44
N VAL A 109 3.21 -0.91 -3.45
CA VAL A 109 2.01 -0.72 -4.24
C VAL A 109 1.01 -1.79 -3.89
N VAL A 110 -0.21 -1.37 -3.58
CA VAL A 110 -1.32 -2.28 -3.31
C VAL A 110 -2.44 -2.02 -4.30
N GLN A 111 -2.75 -3.04 -5.08
CA GLN A 111 -3.86 -3.04 -6.02
C GLN A 111 -4.88 -4.09 -5.58
N ILE A 112 -6.12 -3.67 -5.35
CA ILE A 112 -7.21 -4.55 -4.89
C ILE A 112 -8.21 -4.67 -6.03
N LEU A 113 -8.19 -5.79 -6.73
CA LEU A 113 -9.02 -6.04 -7.90
C LEU A 113 -10.32 -6.71 -7.46
N GLY A 114 -11.44 -6.05 -7.70
CA GLY A 114 -12.75 -6.67 -7.61
C GLY A 114 -13.16 -7.35 -8.92
N PRO A 115 -14.39 -7.89 -9.00
CA PRO A 115 -14.90 -8.62 -10.17
C PRO A 115 -14.84 -7.85 -11.49
N ASN A 116 -14.83 -6.51 -11.44
CA ASN A 116 -14.91 -5.64 -12.61
C ASN A 116 -13.54 -5.08 -13.06
N ASP A 117 -12.43 -5.43 -12.42
CA ASP A 117 -11.13 -4.73 -12.56
C ASP A 117 -10.11 -5.44 -13.49
N GLN A 118 -10.57 -6.14 -14.53
CA GLN A 118 -9.73 -7.06 -15.34
C GLN A 118 -8.54 -6.40 -16.07
N ASP A 119 -8.59 -5.10 -16.41
CA ASP A 119 -7.57 -4.43 -17.23
C ASP A 119 -6.56 -3.56 -16.45
N VAL A 120 -6.68 -3.48 -15.13
CA VAL A 120 -5.95 -2.47 -14.33
C VAL A 120 -4.48 -2.85 -14.11
N VAL A 121 -4.14 -4.14 -14.12
CA VAL A 121 -2.81 -4.68 -13.75
C VAL A 121 -1.69 -4.22 -14.69
N LYS A 122 -1.99 -3.95 -15.97
CA LYS A 122 -0.99 -3.57 -16.98
C LYS A 122 -0.42 -2.17 -16.79
N ARG A 123 -1.11 -1.30 -16.04
CA ARG A 123 -0.72 0.11 -15.90
C ARG A 123 0.34 0.36 -14.84
N LEU A 124 0.65 -0.62 -13.99
CA LEU A 124 1.58 -0.40 -12.88
C LEU A 124 3.02 -0.19 -13.35
N ASP A 125 3.50 -1.06 -14.24
CA ASP A 125 4.90 -1.09 -14.67
C ASP A 125 5.27 0.12 -15.53
N GLU A 126 4.28 0.75 -16.16
CA GLU A 126 4.45 1.98 -16.94
C GLU A 126 4.58 3.23 -16.04
N GLU A 127 4.10 3.13 -14.79
CA GLU A 127 3.94 4.28 -13.92
C GLU A 127 5.10 4.49 -12.95
N ILE A 128 5.72 3.42 -12.46
CA ILE A 128 6.75 3.49 -11.41
C ILE A 128 8.15 3.32 -12.01
N CYS A 129 8.99 4.34 -11.84
CA CYS A 129 10.38 4.31 -12.26
C CYS A 129 11.26 3.91 -11.07
N GLY A 130 11.39 2.60 -10.83
CA GLY A 130 12.21 2.00 -9.78
C GLY A 130 12.48 0.53 -10.07
N ARG A 131 13.21 -0.14 -9.18
CA ARG A 131 13.55 -1.56 -9.27
C ARG A 131 12.56 -2.39 -8.46
N GLU A 132 11.78 -3.25 -9.12
CA GLU A 132 10.87 -4.16 -8.43
C GLU A 132 11.67 -5.27 -7.72
N VAL A 133 11.39 -5.46 -6.43
CA VAL A 133 12.03 -6.46 -5.56
C VAL A 133 10.97 -7.34 -4.90
N GLU A 134 11.39 -8.49 -4.38
CA GLU A 134 10.47 -9.41 -3.71
C GLU A 134 9.85 -8.80 -2.44
N PHE A 135 8.54 -8.95 -2.31
CA PHE A 135 7.78 -8.55 -1.14
C PHE A 135 7.93 -9.57 -0.01
N LEU A 136 9.00 -9.43 0.76
CA LEU A 136 9.36 -10.27 1.91
C LEU A 136 9.55 -9.42 3.18
N ASP A 137 9.31 -10.01 4.35
CA ASP A 137 9.52 -9.33 5.64
C ASP A 137 10.97 -8.84 5.77
N GLN A 138 11.95 -9.65 5.35
CA GLN A 138 13.37 -9.27 5.35
C GLN A 138 13.67 -8.02 4.51
N THR A 139 12.92 -7.81 3.42
CA THR A 139 13.07 -6.59 2.62
C THR A 139 12.41 -5.41 3.33
N LEU A 140 11.22 -5.61 3.89
CA LEU A 140 10.49 -4.58 4.65
C LEU A 140 11.29 -4.09 5.86
N GLU A 141 11.84 -5.00 6.65
CA GLU A 141 12.67 -4.72 7.83
C GLU A 141 13.88 -3.82 7.52
N ARG A 142 14.47 -3.94 6.32
CA ARG A 142 15.62 -3.11 5.90
C ARG A 142 15.25 -1.66 5.62
N HIS A 143 13.99 -1.40 5.26
CA HIS A 143 13.51 -0.07 4.86
C HIS A 143 12.61 0.58 5.91
N CYS A 144 12.11 -0.21 6.85
CA CYS A 144 11.27 0.21 7.95
C CYS A 144 12.00 1.22 8.86
N ASP A 145 11.32 2.31 9.21
CA ASP A 145 11.78 3.28 10.20
C ASP A 145 11.05 3.02 11.52
N GLU A 146 11.69 2.25 12.41
CA GLU A 146 11.10 1.88 13.70
C GLU A 146 10.78 3.09 14.58
N GLU A 147 11.62 4.13 14.57
CA GLU A 147 11.39 5.33 15.38
C GLU A 147 10.14 6.08 14.89
N PHE A 148 10.01 6.20 13.57
CA PHE A 148 8.82 6.75 12.94
C PHE A 148 7.57 5.94 13.27
N ILE A 149 7.62 4.60 13.15
CA ILE A 149 6.47 3.73 13.45
C ILE A 149 6.07 3.86 14.92
N ARG A 150 7.02 3.81 15.87
CA ARG A 150 6.71 3.97 17.30
C ARG A 150 6.00 5.29 17.58
N LYS A 151 6.48 6.38 16.97
CA LYS A 151 5.89 7.70 17.09
C LYS A 151 4.46 7.76 16.52
N VAL A 152 4.25 7.21 15.32
CA VAL A 152 2.94 7.23 14.66
C VAL A 152 1.93 6.33 15.36
N CYS A 153 2.37 5.16 15.83
CA CYS A 153 1.52 4.16 16.49
C CYS A 153 1.33 4.41 18.00
N GLY A 154 1.98 5.42 18.57
CA GLY A 154 1.88 5.73 20.00
C GLY A 154 2.52 4.67 20.90
N CYS A 155 3.51 3.94 20.40
CA CYS A 155 4.27 2.95 21.17
C CYS A 155 5.42 3.64 21.92
N GLU A 156 5.09 4.49 22.88
CA GLU A 156 6.07 5.03 23.83
C GLU A 156 6.28 4.05 25.00
N ARG A 157 7.53 3.91 25.46
CA ARG A 157 7.87 3.03 26.60
C ARG A 157 7.41 3.62 27.91
#